data_AF-A0A6N8IN47-F1
#
_entry.id   AF-A0A6N8IN47-F1
#
_cell.length_a   1.000
_cell.length_b   1.000
_cell.length_c   1.000
_cell.angle_alpha   90.00
_cell.angle_beta   90.00
_cell.angle_gamma   90.00
#
_symmetry.space_group_name_H-M   'P 1'
#
loop_
_entity.id
_entity.type
_entity.pdbx_description
1 polymer ?
#
loop_
_entity_poly.entity_id
_entity_poly.type
_entity_poly.pdbx_seq_one_letter_code
_entity_poly.pdbx_strand_id
1 'polypeptide(L)'
;MTDENALIDAALAGDEKALGKLLAGVQDRVFNLALRMLGTVPDAEDATQEVLVKACTRLSGFRRESAFSTWVFRTALNHLATYRKGLFAQRPVSFDVYGEDIASGRERDVPDLAGGADRSLLERELKVSCMHGMLQCLDVEGRSAFVLGTMFKMDSRAAADALGITPEAYRQRLSRARARMAEFLTTYCGVAGGPCRCARRVDYAIATHRIDPARPGFQALEELAEDAAEGRAAGAQPAAGAGARVPSAEARTDAMELLDDASGAFASLPRYRCPSDAAAFARSLVASDVFAQAVSE
;
A
#
# COMPACT_ATOMS: atom_id res chain seq x y z
N MET A 1 23.82 -12.69 -12.09
CA MET A 1 23.34 -12.11 -10.81
C MET A 1 24.31 -11.00 -10.45
N THR A 2 23.89 -9.75 -10.59
CA THR A 2 24.69 -8.61 -10.15
C THR A 2 24.65 -8.57 -8.62
N ASP A 3 25.79 -8.47 -7.96
CA ASP A 3 25.87 -8.33 -6.52
C ASP A 3 25.25 -6.98 -6.11
N GLU A 4 24.22 -7.00 -5.25
CA GLU A 4 23.54 -5.78 -4.74
C GLU A 4 24.56 -4.83 -4.11
N ASN A 5 25.57 -5.37 -3.41
CA ASN A 5 26.63 -4.57 -2.81
C ASN A 5 27.52 -3.90 -3.85
N ALA A 6 27.85 -4.59 -4.94
CA ALA A 6 28.64 -4.01 -6.02
C ALA A 6 27.88 -2.87 -6.73
N LEU A 7 26.56 -2.98 -6.88
CA LEU A 7 25.73 -1.89 -7.39
C LEU A 7 25.70 -0.71 -6.42
N ILE A 8 25.65 -0.95 -5.12
CA ILE A 8 25.71 0.09 -4.09
C ILE A 8 27.07 0.79 -4.12
N ASP A 9 28.17 0.04 -4.16
CA ASP A 9 29.52 0.60 -4.22
C ASP A 9 29.71 1.47 -5.47
N ALA A 10 29.25 0.99 -6.63
CA ALA A 10 29.29 1.76 -7.86
C ALA A 10 28.40 3.02 -7.80
N ALA A 11 27.20 2.92 -7.25
CA ALA A 11 26.30 4.07 -7.08
C ALA A 11 26.90 5.13 -6.14
N LEU A 12 27.55 4.70 -5.04
CA LEU A 12 28.28 5.59 -4.12
C LEU A 12 29.50 6.23 -4.79
N ALA A 13 30.11 5.56 -5.76
CA ALA A 13 31.17 6.13 -6.60
C ALA A 13 30.67 7.04 -7.73
N GLY A 14 29.35 7.29 -7.80
CA GLY A 14 28.74 8.17 -8.80
C GLY A 14 28.27 7.49 -10.09
N ASP A 15 28.23 6.15 -10.14
CA ASP A 15 27.68 5.43 -11.31
C ASP A 15 26.15 5.57 -11.38
N GLU A 16 25.70 6.45 -12.27
CA GLU A 16 24.28 6.70 -12.59
C GLU A 16 23.50 5.44 -12.95
N LYS A 17 24.12 4.53 -13.71
CA LYS A 17 23.47 3.31 -14.17
C LYS A 17 23.31 2.33 -13.02
N ALA A 18 24.28 2.27 -12.12
CA ALA A 18 24.18 1.45 -10.92
C ALA A 18 23.08 1.96 -9.98
N LEU A 19 23.03 3.27 -9.74
CA LEU A 19 21.96 3.91 -8.96
C LEU A 19 20.58 3.68 -9.60
N GLY A 20 20.46 3.91 -10.90
CA GLY A 20 19.21 3.71 -11.63
C GLY A 20 18.70 2.26 -11.51
N LYS A 21 19.61 1.26 -11.57
CA LYS A 21 19.25 -0.15 -11.35
C LYS A 21 18.77 -0.42 -9.92
N LEU A 22 19.42 0.14 -8.91
CA LEU A 22 19.00 -0.01 -7.50
C LEU A 22 17.61 0.58 -7.27
N LEU A 23 17.37 1.81 -7.74
CA LEU A 23 16.09 2.49 -7.57
C LEU A 23 14.97 1.79 -8.35
N ALA A 24 15.23 1.36 -9.59
CA ALA A 24 14.26 0.58 -10.36
C ALA A 24 13.87 -0.75 -9.67
N GLY A 25 14.81 -1.39 -8.97
CA GLY A 25 14.56 -2.63 -8.22
C GLY A 25 13.61 -2.47 -7.03
N VAL A 26 13.40 -1.26 -6.52
CA VAL A 26 12.52 -0.98 -5.36
C VAL A 26 11.30 -0.13 -5.71
N GLN A 27 11.32 0.56 -6.86
CA GLN A 27 10.31 1.53 -7.26
C GLN A 27 8.88 0.99 -7.20
N ASP A 28 8.61 -0.16 -7.84
CA ASP A 28 7.26 -0.73 -7.88
C ASP A 28 6.73 -1.06 -6.48
N ARG A 29 7.60 -1.55 -5.60
CA ARG A 29 7.24 -1.87 -4.21
C ARG A 29 6.93 -0.60 -3.41
N VAL A 30 7.73 0.44 -3.59
CA VAL A 30 7.49 1.77 -2.98
C VAL A 30 6.18 2.35 -3.50
N PHE A 31 5.94 2.29 -4.80
CA PHE A 31 4.70 2.78 -5.42
C PHE A 31 3.47 2.08 -4.88
N ASN A 32 3.48 0.74 -4.82
CA ASN A 32 2.36 0.00 -4.28
C ASN A 32 2.12 0.31 -2.80
N LEU A 33 3.19 0.49 -2.00
CA LEU A 33 3.05 0.92 -0.61
C LEU A 33 2.42 2.32 -0.53
N ALA A 34 2.94 3.27 -1.30
CA ALA A 34 2.43 4.64 -1.36
C ALA A 34 0.96 4.67 -1.79
N LEU A 35 0.58 3.87 -2.79
CA LEU A 35 -0.79 3.75 -3.25
C LEU A 35 -1.73 3.27 -2.14
N ARG A 36 -1.27 2.35 -1.27
CA ARG A 36 -2.12 1.82 -0.18
C ARG A 36 -2.18 2.79 0.98
N MET A 37 -1.10 3.52 1.20
CA MET A 37 -1.02 4.53 2.23
C MET A 37 -1.78 5.79 1.85
N LEU A 38 -1.81 6.21 0.59
CA LEU A 38 -2.33 7.52 0.17
C LEU A 38 -3.64 7.44 -0.63
N GLY A 39 -3.95 6.29 -1.21
CA GLY A 39 -5.27 6.00 -1.79
C GLY A 39 -5.51 6.53 -3.21
N THR A 40 -4.66 7.40 -3.76
CA THR A 40 -4.77 7.91 -5.14
C THR A 40 -3.48 7.66 -5.92
N VAL A 41 -3.61 7.44 -7.23
CA VAL A 41 -2.46 7.23 -8.13
C VAL A 41 -1.54 8.46 -8.17
N PRO A 42 -2.04 9.71 -8.34
CA PRO A 42 -1.18 10.88 -8.38
C PRO A 42 -0.37 11.09 -7.09
N ASP A 43 -1.01 10.94 -5.92
CA ASP A 43 -0.32 11.09 -4.64
C ASP A 43 0.73 9.98 -4.44
N ALA A 44 0.45 8.76 -4.91
CA ALA A 44 1.37 7.64 -4.83
C ALA A 44 2.60 7.82 -5.73
N GLU A 45 2.43 8.36 -6.94
CA GLU A 45 3.53 8.68 -7.84
C GLU A 45 4.44 9.76 -7.24
N ASP A 46 3.87 10.87 -6.77
CA ASP A 46 4.61 11.97 -6.14
C ASP A 46 5.40 11.47 -4.92
N ALA A 47 4.74 10.78 -4.00
CA ALA A 47 5.39 10.22 -2.82
C ALA A 47 6.46 9.18 -3.18
N THR A 48 6.28 8.40 -4.24
CA THR A 48 7.30 7.46 -4.71
C THR A 48 8.56 8.19 -5.14
N GLN A 49 8.43 9.24 -5.93
CA GLN A 49 9.57 10.05 -6.35
C GLN A 49 10.29 10.66 -5.14
N GLU A 50 9.54 11.24 -4.19
CA GLU A 50 10.13 11.78 -2.95
C GLU A 50 10.89 10.71 -2.15
N VAL A 51 10.36 9.48 -2.07
CA VAL A 51 11.04 8.36 -1.41
C VAL A 51 12.31 7.96 -2.15
N LEU A 52 12.28 7.89 -3.49
CA LEU A 52 13.45 7.53 -4.28
C LEU A 52 14.56 8.59 -4.14
N VAL A 53 14.22 9.89 -4.08
CA VAL A 53 15.18 10.96 -3.73
C VAL A 53 15.79 10.72 -2.35
N LYS A 54 14.96 10.40 -1.35
CA LYS A 54 15.45 10.14 0.02
C LYS A 54 16.34 8.90 0.09
N ALA A 55 16.00 7.85 -0.65
CA ALA A 55 16.80 6.63 -0.73
C ALA A 55 18.17 6.93 -1.37
N CYS A 56 18.17 7.71 -2.44
CA CYS A 56 19.39 8.14 -3.12
C CYS A 56 20.28 9.03 -2.24
N THR A 57 19.73 10.11 -1.69
CA THR A 57 20.48 11.10 -0.89
C THR A 57 20.98 10.56 0.44
N ARG A 58 20.40 9.47 0.95
CA ARG A 58 20.81 8.81 2.20
C ARG A 58 21.59 7.52 1.96
N LEU A 59 21.92 7.20 0.71
CA LEU A 59 22.54 5.92 0.36
C LEU A 59 23.89 5.73 1.07
N SER A 60 24.67 6.79 1.27
CA SER A 60 25.94 6.76 2.01
C SER A 60 25.78 6.29 3.47
N GLY A 61 24.63 6.56 4.08
CA GLY A 61 24.28 6.10 5.43
C GLY A 61 23.79 4.66 5.51
N PHE A 62 23.70 3.93 4.40
CA PHE A 62 23.23 2.54 4.38
C PHE A 62 24.32 1.58 4.88
N ARG A 63 24.15 1.12 6.13
CA ARG A 63 25.12 0.23 6.81
C ARG A 63 25.10 -1.24 6.39
N ARG A 64 24.26 -1.65 5.44
CA ARG A 64 24.16 -3.05 4.94
C ARG A 64 23.79 -4.09 6.01
N GLU A 65 23.17 -3.66 7.10
CA GLU A 65 22.63 -4.53 8.16
C GLU A 65 21.31 -5.21 7.76
N SER A 66 20.76 -4.85 6.59
CA SER A 66 19.55 -5.42 6.00
C SER A 66 19.68 -5.35 4.47
N ALA A 67 18.77 -5.97 3.71
CA ALA A 67 18.71 -5.77 2.26
C ALA A 67 18.40 -4.30 1.92
N PHE A 68 18.91 -3.81 0.78
CA PHE A 68 18.64 -2.44 0.34
C PHE A 68 17.14 -2.14 0.27
N SER A 69 16.38 -3.08 -0.28
CA SER A 69 14.92 -2.95 -0.38
C SER A 69 14.23 -2.75 0.98
N THR A 70 14.68 -3.43 2.05
CA THR A 70 14.16 -3.26 3.41
C THR A 70 14.44 -1.86 3.96
N TRP A 71 15.65 -1.36 3.73
CA TRP A 71 16.03 -0.02 4.18
C TRP A 71 15.25 1.10 3.47
N VAL A 72 15.04 0.97 2.15
CA VAL A 72 14.17 1.88 1.38
C VAL A 72 12.74 1.80 1.88
N PHE A 73 12.21 0.60 2.14
CA PHE A 73 10.84 0.42 2.61
C PHE A 73 10.58 1.08 3.97
N ARG A 74 11.55 1.02 4.90
CA ARG A 74 11.49 1.76 6.17
C ARG A 74 11.50 3.28 5.93
N THR A 75 12.33 3.75 5.01
CA THR A 75 12.36 5.17 4.62
C THR A 75 11.01 5.61 4.03
N ALA A 76 10.39 4.75 3.20
CA ALA A 76 9.08 4.97 2.62
C ALA A 76 7.99 5.08 3.68
N LEU A 77 7.90 4.13 4.62
CA LEU A 77 6.90 4.14 5.69
C LEU A 77 6.95 5.42 6.52
N ASN A 78 8.15 5.83 6.95
CA ASN A 78 8.33 7.05 7.73
C ASN A 78 7.90 8.30 6.94
N HIS A 79 8.22 8.33 5.65
CA HIS A 79 7.81 9.44 4.80
C HIS A 79 6.29 9.47 4.58
N LEU A 80 5.68 8.33 4.25
CA LEU A 80 4.25 8.22 3.97
C LEU A 80 3.40 8.53 5.21
N ALA A 81 3.86 8.16 6.41
CA ALA A 81 3.18 8.49 7.66
C ALA A 81 3.09 10.01 7.91
N THR A 82 4.03 10.77 7.37
CA THR A 82 4.11 12.23 7.51
C THR A 82 3.67 12.98 6.24
N TYR A 83 3.21 12.28 5.21
CA TYR A 83 2.73 12.90 3.98
C TYR A 83 1.42 13.66 4.23
N ARG A 84 1.38 14.95 3.85
CA ARG A 84 0.24 15.85 4.09
C ARG A 84 -0.32 16.50 2.84
N LYS A 85 0.32 16.31 1.68
CA LYS A 85 -0.10 16.91 0.41
C LYS A 85 -1.30 16.19 -0.20
N GLY A 86 -1.48 14.91 0.12
CA GLY A 86 -2.46 14.05 -0.56
C GLY A 86 -3.92 14.37 -0.25
N LEU A 87 -4.80 13.88 -1.12
CA LEU A 87 -6.24 14.14 -1.08
C LEU A 87 -6.86 13.87 0.30
N PHE A 88 -6.55 12.71 0.89
CA PHE A 88 -7.14 12.27 2.17
C PHE A 88 -6.51 12.93 3.40
N ALA A 89 -5.36 13.58 3.26
CA ALA A 89 -4.83 14.44 4.32
C ALA A 89 -5.61 15.76 4.38
N GLN A 90 -6.04 16.28 3.22
CA GLN A 90 -6.83 17.51 3.12
C GLN A 90 -8.33 17.27 3.33
N ARG A 91 -8.81 16.08 2.97
CA ARG A 91 -10.21 15.65 3.09
C ARG A 91 -10.28 14.30 3.79
N PRO A 92 -10.14 14.26 5.12
CA PRO A 92 -10.18 13.02 5.88
C PRO A 92 -11.52 12.30 5.70
N VAL A 93 -11.47 10.97 5.64
CA VAL A 93 -12.65 10.10 5.58
C VAL A 93 -12.69 9.22 6.82
N SER A 94 -13.89 8.79 7.21
CA SER A 94 -14.12 7.86 8.31
C SER A 94 -15.05 6.74 7.88
N PHE A 95 -15.06 5.64 8.63
CA PHE A 95 -15.99 4.53 8.37
C PHE A 95 -17.45 4.97 8.49
N ASP A 96 -17.78 5.87 9.43
CA ASP A 96 -19.16 6.35 9.62
C ASP A 96 -19.67 7.10 8.39
N VAL A 97 -18.90 8.08 7.90
CA VAL A 97 -19.25 8.85 6.70
C VAL A 97 -19.39 7.94 5.46
N TYR A 98 -18.51 6.96 5.34
CA TYR A 98 -18.54 6.00 4.23
C TYR A 98 -19.75 5.06 4.30
N GLY A 99 -20.08 4.59 5.50
CA GLY A 99 -21.24 3.75 5.76
C GLY A 99 -22.54 4.49 5.48
N GLU A 100 -22.65 5.74 5.93
CA GLU A 100 -23.77 6.63 5.63
C GLU A 100 -23.93 6.86 4.12
N ASP A 101 -22.84 7.08 3.38
CA ASP A 101 -22.89 7.23 1.92
C ASP A 101 -23.42 5.97 1.23
N ILE A 102 -23.01 4.79 1.68
CA ILE A 102 -23.50 3.50 1.16
C ILE A 102 -24.97 3.29 1.52
N ALA A 103 -25.36 3.60 2.76
CA ALA A 103 -26.73 3.40 3.26
C ALA A 103 -27.73 4.44 2.73
N SER A 104 -27.26 5.60 2.27
CA SER A 104 -28.11 6.70 1.80
C SER A 104 -29.01 6.33 0.62
N GLY A 105 -28.60 5.37 -0.20
CA GLY A 105 -29.35 4.96 -1.39
C GLY A 105 -29.38 6.01 -2.51
N ARG A 106 -28.61 7.09 -2.39
CA ARG A 106 -28.50 8.20 -3.37
C ARG A 106 -28.04 7.73 -4.74
N GLU A 107 -27.41 6.55 -4.81
CA GLU A 107 -27.00 5.97 -6.09
C GLU A 107 -28.16 5.66 -7.03
N ARG A 108 -29.38 5.53 -6.48
CA ARG A 108 -30.61 5.27 -7.26
C ARG A 108 -31.14 6.51 -7.99
N ASP A 109 -30.70 7.70 -7.58
CA ASP A 109 -31.20 8.98 -8.09
C ASP A 109 -30.30 9.57 -9.20
N VAL A 110 -29.27 8.84 -9.63
CA VAL A 110 -28.30 9.29 -10.62
C VAL A 110 -28.61 8.68 -12.01
N PRO A 111 -28.66 9.49 -13.08
CA PRO A 111 -28.84 8.97 -14.44
C PRO A 111 -27.60 8.18 -14.91
N ASP A 112 -27.70 7.53 -16.07
CA ASP A 112 -26.53 6.90 -16.70
C ASP A 112 -25.50 7.98 -17.09
N LEU A 113 -24.31 7.90 -16.49
CA LEU A 113 -23.18 8.80 -16.72
C LEU A 113 -21.96 8.05 -17.29
N ALA A 114 -22.10 6.76 -17.60
CA ALA A 114 -21.00 5.96 -18.14
C ALA A 114 -20.55 6.42 -19.54
N GLY A 115 -21.41 7.14 -20.27
CA GLY A 115 -21.04 7.79 -21.54
C GLY A 115 -20.55 6.82 -22.63
N GLY A 116 -21.01 5.56 -22.59
CA GLY A 116 -20.60 4.51 -23.53
C GLY A 116 -19.31 3.77 -23.14
N ALA A 117 -18.67 4.11 -22.03
CA ALA A 117 -17.56 3.33 -21.48
C ALA A 117 -18.00 1.93 -21.03
N ASP A 118 -17.06 0.98 -21.04
CA ASP A 118 -17.32 -0.39 -20.58
C ASP A 118 -17.67 -0.40 -19.08
N ARG A 119 -18.93 -0.77 -18.78
CA ARG A 119 -19.44 -0.85 -17.40
C ARG A 119 -18.68 -1.85 -16.54
N SER A 120 -18.20 -2.95 -17.09
CA SER A 120 -17.42 -3.94 -16.34
C SER A 120 -16.06 -3.38 -15.92
N LEU A 121 -15.44 -2.59 -16.80
CA LEU A 121 -14.21 -1.86 -16.48
C LEU A 121 -14.46 -0.83 -15.38
N LEU A 122 -15.52 -0.02 -15.48
CA LEU A 122 -15.86 0.98 -14.47
C LEU A 122 -16.24 0.37 -13.11
N GLU A 123 -16.89 -0.80 -13.12
CA GLU A 123 -17.17 -1.55 -11.89
C GLU A 123 -15.87 -1.99 -11.19
N ARG A 124 -14.89 -2.50 -11.95
CA ARG A 124 -13.57 -2.87 -11.41
C ARG A 124 -12.81 -1.66 -10.91
N GLU A 125 -12.80 -0.57 -11.67
CA GLU A 125 -12.22 0.73 -11.27
C GLU A 125 -12.82 1.20 -9.94
N LEU A 126 -14.15 1.20 -9.83
CA LEU A 126 -14.85 1.58 -8.62
C LEU A 126 -14.52 0.66 -7.45
N LYS A 127 -14.49 -0.66 -7.67
CA LYS A 127 -14.14 -1.63 -6.62
C LYS A 127 -12.76 -1.31 -6.06
N VAL A 128 -11.75 -1.13 -6.91
CA VAL A 128 -10.37 -0.82 -6.48
C VAL A 128 -10.32 0.55 -5.79
N SER A 129 -11.00 1.56 -6.32
CA SER A 129 -11.11 2.90 -5.71
C SER A 129 -11.75 2.84 -4.32
N CYS A 130 -12.84 2.07 -4.16
CA CYS A 130 -13.51 1.83 -2.88
C CYS A 130 -12.56 1.23 -1.86
N MET A 131 -11.81 0.20 -2.24
CA MET A 131 -10.90 -0.47 -1.33
C MET A 131 -9.77 0.46 -0.89
N HIS A 132 -9.16 1.20 -1.81
CA HIS A 132 -8.15 2.21 -1.44
C HIS A 132 -8.72 3.30 -0.54
N GLY A 133 -9.93 3.77 -0.81
CA GLY A 133 -10.60 4.75 0.05
C GLY A 133 -10.90 4.22 1.45
N MET A 134 -11.31 2.96 1.59
CA MET A 134 -11.55 2.33 2.90
C MET A 134 -10.27 2.24 3.75
N LEU A 135 -9.09 2.04 3.15
CA LEU A 135 -7.82 2.09 3.88
C LEU A 135 -7.58 3.46 4.54
N GLN A 136 -8.12 4.53 3.95
CA GLN A 136 -7.95 5.90 4.46
C GLN A 136 -8.85 6.20 5.66
N CYS A 137 -9.89 5.38 5.91
CA CYS A 137 -10.71 5.46 7.12
C CYS A 137 -9.95 4.98 8.37
N LEU A 138 -8.87 4.20 8.19
CA LEU A 138 -7.94 3.87 9.27
C LEU A 138 -7.02 5.06 9.54
N ASP A 139 -6.71 5.26 10.83
CA ASP A 139 -5.62 6.14 11.22
C ASP A 139 -4.29 5.67 10.62
N VAL A 140 -3.31 6.57 10.53
CA VAL A 140 -2.04 6.28 9.87
C VAL A 140 -1.35 5.06 10.49
N GLU A 141 -1.43 4.90 11.82
CA GLU A 141 -0.82 3.77 12.53
C GLU A 141 -1.51 2.44 12.23
N GLY A 142 -2.85 2.41 12.30
CA GLY A 142 -3.64 1.22 11.99
C GLY A 142 -3.53 0.83 10.52
N ARG A 143 -3.54 1.82 9.62
CA ARG A 143 -3.34 1.62 8.17
C ARG A 143 -1.97 1.04 7.87
N SER A 144 -0.91 1.58 8.49
CA SER A 144 0.44 1.06 8.30
C SER A 144 0.53 -0.40 8.75
N ALA A 145 -0.01 -0.73 9.93
CA ALA A 145 -0.03 -2.10 10.41
C ALA A 145 -0.82 -3.03 9.47
N PHE A 146 -2.01 -2.60 9.04
CA PHE A 146 -2.88 -3.36 8.15
C PHE A 146 -2.25 -3.62 6.78
N VAL A 147 -1.67 -2.60 6.15
CA VAL A 147 -1.02 -2.73 4.84
C VAL A 147 0.18 -3.69 4.94
N LEU A 148 1.03 -3.55 5.95
CA LEU A 148 2.20 -4.42 6.12
C LEU A 148 1.83 -5.88 6.39
N GLY A 149 0.86 -6.12 7.29
CA GLY A 149 0.48 -7.46 7.71
C GLY A 149 -0.45 -8.18 6.74
N THR A 150 -1.45 -7.48 6.18
CA THR A 150 -2.48 -8.11 5.35
C THR A 150 -2.11 -8.09 3.86
N MET A 151 -1.53 -6.99 3.36
CA MET A 151 -1.28 -6.83 1.92
C MET A 151 0.15 -7.22 1.53
N PHE A 152 1.14 -6.82 2.32
CA PHE A 152 2.56 -7.17 2.08
C PHE A 152 3.00 -8.47 2.80
N LYS A 153 2.12 -9.07 3.60
CA LYS A 153 2.36 -10.34 4.32
C LYS A 153 3.68 -10.37 5.11
N MET A 154 4.08 -9.22 5.65
CA MET A 154 5.30 -9.11 6.45
C MET A 154 5.14 -9.80 7.79
N ASP A 155 6.21 -10.47 8.25
CA ASP A 155 6.22 -11.05 9.58
C ASP A 155 6.18 -9.97 10.67
N SER A 156 5.68 -10.33 11.85
CA SER A 156 5.47 -9.36 12.94
C SER A 156 6.76 -8.68 13.41
N ARG A 157 7.93 -9.33 13.32
CA ARG A 157 9.19 -8.72 13.77
C ARG A 157 9.65 -7.69 12.75
N ALA A 158 9.71 -8.06 11.47
CA ALA A 158 10.10 -7.14 10.40
C ALA A 158 9.17 -5.94 10.29
N ALA A 159 7.85 -6.14 10.43
CA ALA A 159 6.89 -5.04 10.40
C ALA A 159 7.01 -4.12 11.63
N ALA A 160 7.24 -4.68 12.82
CA ALA A 160 7.46 -3.90 14.04
C ALA A 160 8.75 -3.08 13.97
N ASP A 161 9.84 -3.68 13.48
CA ASP A 161 11.12 -3.01 13.26
C ASP A 161 11.00 -1.86 12.25
N ALA A 162 10.23 -2.08 11.17
CA ALA A 162 9.97 -1.05 10.17
C ALA A 162 9.17 0.13 10.71
N LEU A 163 8.24 -0.12 11.65
CA LEU A 163 7.42 0.90 12.30
C LEU A 163 8.05 1.49 13.58
N GLY A 164 9.19 0.97 14.04
CA GLY A 164 9.84 1.43 15.27
C GLY A 164 9.05 1.15 16.55
N ILE A 165 8.31 0.03 16.60
CA ILE A 165 7.50 -0.38 17.76
C ILE A 165 7.81 -1.81 18.20
N THR A 166 7.26 -2.26 19.32
CA THR A 166 7.41 -3.65 19.75
C THR A 166 6.54 -4.60 18.91
N PRO A 167 6.94 -5.87 18.72
CA PRO A 167 6.11 -6.88 18.04
C PRO A 167 4.72 -7.05 18.66
N GLU A 168 4.62 -6.95 19.99
CA GLU A 168 3.35 -6.97 20.72
C GLU A 168 2.45 -5.79 20.34
N ALA A 169 2.99 -4.57 20.32
CA ALA A 169 2.24 -3.37 19.94
C ALA A 169 1.79 -3.45 18.47
N TYR A 170 2.63 -3.98 17.58
CA TYR A 170 2.28 -4.24 16.19
C TYR A 170 1.09 -5.21 16.06
N ARG A 171 1.15 -6.39 16.72
CA ARG A 171 0.06 -7.38 16.66
C ARG A 171 -1.26 -6.81 17.16
N GLN A 172 -1.22 -6.03 18.24
CA GLN A 172 -2.40 -5.35 18.76
C GLN A 172 -2.97 -4.31 17.78
N ARG A 173 -2.11 -3.50 17.14
CA ARG A 173 -2.53 -2.53 16.11
C ARG A 173 -3.14 -3.23 14.91
N LEU A 174 -2.50 -4.28 14.40
CA LEU A 174 -2.99 -5.06 13.26
C LEU A 174 -4.34 -5.71 13.56
N SER A 175 -4.48 -6.35 14.72
CA SER A 175 -5.74 -6.97 15.15
C SER A 175 -6.88 -5.96 15.21
N ARG A 176 -6.66 -4.77 15.81
CA ARG A 176 -7.68 -3.71 15.84
C ARG A 176 -8.03 -3.20 14.45
N ALA A 177 -7.03 -2.99 13.58
CA ALA A 177 -7.27 -2.51 12.22
C ALA A 177 -8.07 -3.51 11.38
N ARG A 178 -7.75 -4.82 11.49
CA ARG A 178 -8.50 -5.90 10.84
C ARG A 178 -9.93 -5.99 11.34
N ALA A 179 -10.14 -5.92 12.66
CA ALA A 179 -11.48 -5.94 13.25
C ALA A 179 -12.36 -4.81 12.70
N ARG A 180 -11.86 -3.56 12.72
CA ARG A 180 -12.59 -2.40 12.17
C ARG A 180 -12.89 -2.53 10.69
N MET A 181 -11.91 -2.99 9.91
CA MET A 181 -12.10 -3.16 8.47
C MET A 181 -13.14 -4.24 8.18
N ALA A 182 -13.03 -5.41 8.81
CA ALA A 182 -13.94 -6.51 8.57
C ALA A 182 -15.36 -6.20 9.05
N GLU A 183 -15.53 -5.54 10.21
CA GLU A 183 -16.84 -5.03 10.66
C GLU A 183 -17.50 -4.14 9.58
N PHE A 184 -16.73 -3.20 9.03
CA PHE A 184 -17.23 -2.33 7.97
C PHE A 184 -17.60 -3.11 6.69
N LEU A 185 -16.72 -4.01 6.26
CA LEU A 185 -16.93 -4.80 5.05
C LEU A 185 -18.16 -5.70 5.16
N THR A 186 -18.32 -6.45 6.25
CA THR A 186 -19.46 -7.36 6.44
C THR A 186 -20.77 -6.60 6.54
N THR A 187 -20.74 -5.39 7.10
CA THR A 187 -21.93 -4.56 7.25
C THR A 187 -22.35 -3.90 5.93
N TYR A 188 -21.39 -3.39 5.15
CA TYR A 188 -21.68 -2.52 4.02
C TYR A 188 -21.27 -3.08 2.65
N CYS A 189 -20.12 -3.74 2.55
CA CYS A 189 -19.48 -4.07 1.27
C CYS A 189 -19.97 -5.41 0.69
N GLY A 190 -20.44 -5.41 -0.57
CA GLY A 190 -20.88 -6.63 -1.25
C GLY A 190 -19.81 -7.70 -1.45
N VAL A 191 -18.52 -7.34 -1.41
CA VAL A 191 -17.40 -8.29 -1.49
C VAL A 191 -17.38 -9.22 -0.26
N ALA A 192 -17.86 -8.73 0.89
CA ALA A 192 -17.94 -9.49 2.15
C ALA A 192 -19.39 -9.77 2.57
N GLY A 193 -20.35 -9.76 1.62
CA GLY A 193 -21.75 -10.10 1.87
C GLY A 193 -22.66 -8.94 2.29
N GLY A 194 -22.13 -7.72 2.45
CA GLY A 194 -22.93 -6.52 2.72
C GLY A 194 -23.84 -6.10 1.54
N PRO A 195 -24.70 -5.07 1.70
CA PRO A 195 -25.70 -4.68 0.70
C PRO A 195 -25.14 -3.91 -0.51
N CYS A 196 -23.96 -3.27 -0.41
CA CYS A 196 -23.38 -2.49 -1.50
C CYS A 196 -23.12 -3.35 -2.75
N ARG A 197 -23.38 -2.81 -3.94
CA ARG A 197 -23.06 -3.44 -5.23
C ARG A 197 -22.33 -2.42 -6.09
N CYS A 198 -21.10 -2.74 -6.51
CA CYS A 198 -20.28 -1.82 -7.31
C CYS A 198 -20.99 -1.45 -8.61
N ALA A 199 -21.55 -2.42 -9.32
CA ALA A 199 -22.38 -2.20 -10.51
C ALA A 199 -23.49 -1.14 -10.34
N ARG A 200 -24.10 -1.02 -9.15
CA ARG A 200 -25.18 -0.03 -8.88
C ARG A 200 -24.66 1.36 -8.52
N ARG A 201 -23.36 1.48 -8.23
CA ARG A 201 -22.74 2.72 -7.73
C ARG A 201 -21.84 3.38 -8.77
N VAL A 202 -21.67 2.80 -9.96
CA VAL A 202 -20.81 3.35 -11.03
C VAL A 202 -21.21 4.79 -11.35
N ASP A 203 -22.47 5.02 -11.68
CA ASP A 203 -22.94 6.35 -12.09
C ASP A 203 -22.84 7.37 -10.95
N TYR A 204 -23.17 6.96 -9.72
CA TYR A 204 -22.98 7.79 -8.53
C TYR A 204 -21.51 8.13 -8.25
N ALA A 205 -20.60 7.19 -8.48
CA ALA A 205 -19.16 7.42 -8.36
C ALA A 205 -18.64 8.39 -9.43
N ILE A 206 -19.21 8.37 -10.63
CA ILE A 206 -18.91 9.36 -11.68
C ILE A 206 -19.43 10.74 -11.26
N ALA A 207 -20.69 10.82 -10.80
CA ALA A 207 -21.32 12.08 -10.36
C ALA A 207 -20.58 12.74 -9.18
N THR A 208 -19.99 11.94 -8.29
CA THR A 208 -19.22 12.41 -7.13
C THR A 208 -17.72 12.59 -7.43
N HIS A 209 -17.31 12.49 -8.70
CA HIS A 209 -15.92 12.62 -9.16
C HIS A 209 -14.95 11.63 -8.50
N ARG A 210 -15.47 10.46 -8.11
CA ARG A 210 -14.67 9.39 -7.52
C ARG A 210 -13.97 8.54 -8.58
N ILE A 211 -14.59 8.37 -9.74
CA ILE A 211 -14.02 7.74 -10.93
C ILE A 211 -14.32 8.61 -12.15
N ASP A 212 -13.42 8.60 -13.14
CA ASP A 212 -13.59 9.30 -14.42
C ASP A 212 -13.77 8.26 -15.54
N PRO A 213 -14.93 8.20 -16.21
CA PRO A 213 -15.19 7.18 -17.22
C PRO A 213 -14.33 7.34 -18.47
N ALA A 214 -13.82 8.55 -18.74
CA ALA A 214 -12.92 8.81 -19.86
C ALA A 214 -11.44 8.54 -19.50
N ARG A 215 -11.11 8.55 -18.20
CA ARG A 215 -9.74 8.37 -17.70
C ARG A 215 -9.73 7.50 -16.43
N PRO A 216 -9.88 6.18 -16.56
CA PRO A 216 -9.76 5.27 -15.43
C PRO A 216 -8.39 5.44 -14.76
N GLY A 217 -8.35 5.51 -13.44
CA GLY A 217 -7.10 5.68 -12.70
C GLY A 217 -6.37 4.36 -12.54
N PHE A 218 -7.03 3.38 -11.93
CA PHE A 218 -6.42 2.08 -11.62
C PHE A 218 -6.37 1.15 -12.83
N GLN A 219 -7.46 1.07 -13.62
CA GLN A 219 -7.53 0.19 -14.79
C GLN A 219 -6.61 0.63 -15.95
N ALA A 220 -6.05 1.85 -15.91
CA ALA A 220 -5.06 2.31 -16.88
C ALA A 220 -3.61 1.92 -16.50
N LEU A 221 -3.38 1.45 -15.27
CA LEU A 221 -2.06 1.04 -14.80
C LEU A 221 -1.68 -0.33 -15.35
N GLU A 222 -0.39 -0.52 -15.61
CA GLU A 222 0.15 -1.85 -15.91
C GLU A 222 0.20 -2.68 -14.62
N GLU A 223 -0.55 -3.78 -14.58
CA GLU A 223 -0.50 -4.73 -13.47
C GLU A 223 0.79 -5.55 -13.51
N LEU A 224 1.39 -5.75 -12.34
CA LEU A 224 2.48 -6.71 -12.16
C LEU A 224 1.90 -8.11 -12.30
N ALA A 225 2.47 -8.93 -13.19
CA ALA A 225 2.09 -10.33 -13.32
C ALA A 225 2.12 -11.02 -11.94
N GLU A 226 1.05 -11.74 -11.61
CA GLU A 226 1.03 -12.63 -10.46
C GLU A 226 1.96 -13.82 -10.77
N ASP A 227 3.28 -13.70 -10.47
CA ASP A 227 4.09 -14.75 -9.84
C ASP A 227 5.59 -14.46 -9.71
N ALA A 228 6.17 -15.12 -8.68
CA ALA A 228 7.58 -15.42 -8.40
C ALA A 228 8.45 -14.38 -7.67
N ALA A 229 8.20 -14.17 -6.37
CA ALA A 229 9.23 -14.16 -5.29
C ALA A 229 8.79 -13.35 -4.05
N GLU A 230 7.68 -13.70 -3.41
CA GLU A 230 7.40 -13.25 -2.05
C GLU A 230 7.44 -14.45 -1.11
N GLY A 231 8.60 -14.67 -0.48
CA GLY A 231 8.74 -15.70 0.54
C GLY A 231 10.15 -16.24 0.77
N ARG A 232 11.19 -15.40 0.87
CA ARG A 232 12.42 -15.75 1.62
C ARG A 232 13.00 -14.52 2.32
N ALA A 233 12.28 -14.02 3.34
CA ALA A 233 13.00 -13.55 4.52
C ALA A 233 13.46 -14.81 5.29
N ALA A 234 14.73 -14.80 5.68
CA ALA A 234 15.47 -15.94 6.20
C ALA A 234 14.76 -16.68 7.36
N GLY A 235 14.92 -18.00 7.36
CA GLY A 235 14.30 -18.89 8.32
C GLY A 235 14.76 -18.69 9.76
N ALA A 236 13.84 -18.95 10.68
CA ALA A 236 14.12 -19.30 12.07
C ALA A 236 13.15 -20.42 12.48
N GLN A 237 13.71 -21.55 12.91
CA GLN A 237 13.01 -22.75 13.35
C GLN A 237 12.13 -22.49 14.59
N PRO A 238 11.03 -23.25 14.78
CA PRO A 238 10.24 -23.15 16.00
C PRO A 238 10.89 -23.92 17.15
N ALA A 239 11.15 -23.23 18.26
CA ALA A 239 11.42 -23.88 19.55
C ALA A 239 10.09 -24.17 20.26
N ALA A 240 9.89 -25.42 20.64
CA ALA A 240 8.75 -25.89 21.41
C ALA A 240 8.85 -25.45 22.89
N GLY A 241 7.73 -25.07 23.50
CA GLY A 241 7.62 -24.78 24.92
C GLY A 241 6.16 -24.77 25.36
N ALA A 242 5.83 -25.67 26.29
CA ALA A 242 4.47 -26.02 26.70
C ALA A 242 3.85 -25.08 27.75
N GLY A 243 2.52 -24.96 27.69
CA GLY A 243 1.62 -25.00 28.85
C GLY A 243 1.28 -23.70 29.58
N ALA A 244 0.06 -23.18 29.38
CA ALA A 244 -0.88 -22.82 30.45
C ALA A 244 -2.26 -22.44 29.88
N ARG A 245 -3.32 -22.85 30.59
CA ARG A 245 -4.73 -22.89 30.16
C ARG A 245 -5.39 -21.50 30.25
N VAL A 246 -5.90 -21.00 29.14
CA VAL A 246 -6.68 -19.74 28.97
C VAL A 246 -8.03 -20.11 28.30
N PRO A 247 -9.14 -19.38 28.51
CA PRO A 247 -10.49 -19.82 28.11
C PRO A 247 -10.60 -20.15 26.62
N SER A 248 -11.44 -21.13 26.28
CA SER A 248 -11.47 -21.89 25.00
C SER A 248 -11.18 -21.06 23.75
N ALA A 249 -10.05 -21.37 23.11
CA ALA A 249 -9.52 -20.72 21.92
C ALA A 249 -10.45 -20.80 20.70
N GLU A 250 -11.28 -21.84 20.59
CA GLU A 250 -12.06 -22.17 19.37
C GLU A 250 -12.99 -21.03 18.92
N ALA A 251 -13.82 -20.48 19.81
CA ALA A 251 -14.75 -19.40 19.44
C ALA A 251 -14.07 -18.04 19.14
N ARG A 252 -12.84 -17.83 19.65
CA ARG A 252 -12.03 -16.64 19.32
C ARG A 252 -11.27 -16.83 18.01
N THR A 253 -10.87 -18.07 17.70
CA THR A 253 -10.23 -18.41 16.43
C THR A 253 -11.21 -18.23 15.28
N ASP A 254 -12.45 -18.72 15.40
CA ASP A 254 -13.46 -18.63 14.33
C ASP A 254 -13.82 -17.17 13.98
N ALA A 255 -14.00 -16.31 14.98
CA ALA A 255 -14.26 -14.90 14.75
C ALA A 255 -13.05 -14.18 14.13
N MET A 256 -11.83 -14.52 14.55
CA MET A 256 -10.61 -13.92 14.01
C MET A 256 -10.31 -14.41 12.57
N GLU A 257 -10.66 -15.66 12.27
CA GLU A 257 -10.56 -16.26 10.93
C GLU A 257 -11.57 -15.63 9.96
N LEU A 258 -12.81 -15.40 10.39
CA LEU A 258 -13.82 -14.64 9.61
C LEU A 258 -13.41 -13.19 9.33
N LEU A 259 -12.75 -12.52 10.28
CA LEU A 259 -12.22 -11.16 10.09
C LEU A 259 -11.01 -11.17 9.13
N ASP A 260 -10.17 -12.21 9.19
CA ASP A 260 -9.06 -12.42 8.27
C ASP A 260 -9.56 -12.73 6.84
N ASP A 261 -10.65 -13.48 6.68
CA ASP A 261 -11.26 -13.77 5.37
C ASP A 261 -11.88 -12.53 4.72
N ALA A 262 -12.67 -11.75 5.49
CA ALA A 262 -13.26 -10.51 4.99
C ALA A 262 -12.19 -9.49 4.59
N SER A 263 -11.15 -9.34 5.41
CA SER A 263 -10.01 -8.46 5.10
C SER A 263 -9.07 -9.05 4.04
N GLY A 264 -9.15 -10.36 3.76
CA GLY A 264 -8.43 -11.06 2.70
C GLY A 264 -8.74 -10.53 1.30
N ALA A 265 -9.88 -9.87 1.10
CA ALA A 265 -10.18 -9.14 -0.13
C ALA A 265 -9.09 -8.09 -0.47
N PHE A 266 -8.46 -7.48 0.54
CA PHE A 266 -7.37 -6.53 0.32
C PHE A 266 -6.07 -7.19 -0.15
N ALA A 267 -5.84 -8.46 0.22
CA ALA A 267 -4.67 -9.20 -0.21
C ALA A 267 -4.71 -9.56 -1.71
N SER A 268 -5.91 -9.57 -2.32
CA SER A 268 -6.11 -9.78 -3.77
C SER A 268 -6.21 -8.49 -4.57
N LEU A 269 -5.90 -7.33 -3.97
CA LEU A 269 -5.81 -6.10 -4.74
C LEU A 269 -4.63 -6.18 -5.72
N PRO A 270 -4.84 -5.83 -7.00
CA PRO A 270 -3.80 -5.85 -8.02
C PRO A 270 -2.63 -4.97 -7.61
N ARG A 271 -1.42 -5.40 -7.96
CA ARG A 271 -0.20 -4.61 -7.81
C ARG A 271 0.18 -4.03 -9.15
N TYR A 272 0.77 -2.85 -9.15
CA TYR A 272 1.02 -2.10 -10.37
C TYR A 272 2.49 -1.78 -10.57
N ARG A 273 2.93 -1.69 -11.83
CA ARG A 273 4.14 -0.97 -12.19
C ARG A 273 3.97 0.49 -11.80
N CYS A 274 5.05 1.09 -11.30
CA CYS A 274 5.06 2.53 -11.10
C CYS A 274 5.02 3.24 -12.46
N PRO A 275 4.10 4.19 -12.69
CA PRO A 275 4.06 4.93 -13.96
C PRO A 275 5.25 5.88 -14.17
N SER A 276 5.90 6.30 -13.08
CA SER A 276 7.13 7.08 -13.17
C SER A 276 8.29 6.21 -13.66
N ASP A 277 9.15 6.72 -14.54
CA ASP A 277 10.36 5.99 -14.96
C ASP A 277 11.49 6.29 -13.96
N ALA A 278 11.78 5.37 -13.02
CA ALA A 278 12.87 5.54 -12.05
C ALA A 278 14.24 5.68 -12.73
N ALA A 279 14.45 5.06 -13.90
CA ALA A 279 15.72 5.17 -14.60
C ALA A 279 15.86 6.55 -15.25
N ALA A 280 14.80 7.12 -15.81
CA ALA A 280 14.79 8.52 -16.26
C ALA A 280 14.96 9.49 -15.09
N PHE A 281 14.26 9.23 -13.98
CA PHE A 281 14.38 10.00 -12.77
C PHE A 281 15.81 10.00 -12.23
N ALA A 282 16.44 8.82 -12.10
CA ALA A 282 17.81 8.68 -11.65
C ALA A 282 18.80 9.42 -12.56
N ARG A 283 18.64 9.33 -13.89
CA ARG A 283 19.44 10.12 -14.85
C ARG A 283 19.29 11.62 -14.60
N SER A 284 18.07 12.12 -14.40
CA SER A 284 17.85 13.54 -14.11
C SER A 284 18.41 13.98 -12.76
N LEU A 285 18.40 13.09 -11.77
CA LEU A 285 18.84 13.37 -10.41
C LEU A 285 20.36 13.45 -10.34
N VAL A 286 21.09 12.52 -10.96
CA VAL A 286 22.57 12.55 -10.95
C VAL A 286 23.12 13.68 -11.81
N ALA A 287 22.42 14.03 -12.89
CA ALA A 287 22.73 15.23 -13.67
C ALA A 287 22.45 16.54 -12.92
N SER A 288 21.80 16.49 -11.74
CA SER A 288 21.52 17.67 -10.92
C SER A 288 22.62 17.92 -9.89
N ASP A 289 22.91 19.20 -9.61
CA ASP A 289 23.91 19.62 -8.62
C ASP A 289 23.63 19.08 -7.20
N VAL A 290 22.37 18.73 -6.91
CA VAL A 290 21.91 18.18 -5.63
C VAL A 290 22.56 16.82 -5.33
N PHE A 291 22.73 15.97 -6.36
CA PHE A 291 23.36 14.67 -6.18
C PHE A 291 24.88 14.79 -6.00
N ALA A 292 25.53 15.68 -6.75
CA ALA A 292 26.96 15.93 -6.62
C ALA A 292 27.35 16.39 -5.20
N GLN A 293 26.49 17.18 -4.54
CA GLN A 293 26.68 17.59 -3.15
C GLN A 293 26.44 16.43 -2.16
N ALA A 294 25.37 15.65 -2.34
CA ALA A 294 25.00 14.58 -1.41
C ALA A 294 25.96 13.37 -1.40
N VAL A 295 26.72 13.15 -2.48
CA VAL A 295 27.75 12.09 -2.56
C VAL A 295 29.11 12.55 -2.02
N SER A 296 29.32 13.86 -1.87
CA SER A 296 30.60 14.45 -1.43
C SER A 296 30.72 14.62 0.10
N GLU A 297 29.66 14.32 0.87
CA GLU A 297 29.60 14.35 2.35
C GLU A 297 29.57 12.94 2.95
#